data_AF-A0A1Y2ATL3-F1
#
_entry.id   AF-A0A1Y2ATL3-F1
#
_cell.length_a   1.000
_cell.length_b   1.000
_cell.length_c   1.000
_cell.angle_alpha   90.00
_cell.angle_beta   90.00
_cell.angle_gamma   90.00
#
_symmetry.space_group_name_H-M   'P 1'
#
loop_
_entity.id
_entity.type
_entity.pdbx_description
1 polymer ?
#
loop_
_entity_poly.entity_id
_entity_poly.type
_entity_poly.pdbx_seq_one_letter_code
_entity_poly.pdbx_strand_id
1 'polypeptide(L)'
;MISYDYFIQNLHRVGGKIINKKTKDVILLRVCEIGNDNFQEFWVHPMYLSLQSFQFFKLFDEGNYNNENGIIEIEVPSLETFPLILYWLYTGNQDKVLEIGKLDETLCNGIMDNILYLDINIPTF
;
A
#
# COMPACT_ATOMS: atom_id res chain seq x y z
N MET A 1 -5.86 0.86 27.43
CA MET A 1 -4.87 0.98 26.34
C MET A 1 -5.50 0.38 25.10
N ILE A 2 -5.65 1.13 24.02
CA ILE A 2 -6.15 0.59 22.76
C ILE A 2 -4.98 -0.15 22.10
N SER A 3 -5.16 -1.40 21.70
CA SER A 3 -4.13 -2.17 20.99
C SER A 3 -3.91 -1.59 19.59
N TYR A 4 -2.67 -1.68 19.10
CA TYR A 4 -2.31 -1.38 17.72
C TYR A 4 -3.21 -2.09 16.71
N ASP A 5 -3.47 -3.37 16.93
CA ASP A 5 -4.32 -4.19 16.05
C ASP A 5 -5.77 -3.70 16.04
N TYR A 6 -6.28 -3.25 17.18
CA TYR A 6 -7.63 -2.69 17.27
C TYR A 6 -7.75 -1.41 16.44
N PHE A 7 -6.70 -0.60 16.39
CA PHE A 7 -6.70 0.59 15.54
C PHE A 7 -6.72 0.23 14.05
N ILE A 8 -5.88 -0.73 13.63
CA ILE A 8 -5.83 -1.21 12.24
C ILE A 8 -7.18 -1.82 11.81
N GLN A 9 -7.79 -2.66 12.65
CA GLN A 9 -9.11 -3.25 12.36
C GLN A 9 -10.20 -2.18 12.15
N ASN A 10 -10.14 -1.08 12.91
CA ASN A 10 -11.07 0.03 12.71
C ASN A 10 -10.85 0.76 11.37
N LEU A 11 -9.60 0.92 10.95
CA LEU A 11 -9.27 1.44 9.62
C LEU A 11 -9.82 0.51 8.53
N HIS A 12 -9.58 -0.79 8.62
CA HIS A 12 -10.06 -1.79 7.65
C HIS A 12 -11.58 -1.75 7.45
N ARG A 13 -12.36 -1.51 8.52
CA ARG A 13 -13.83 -1.42 8.46
C ARG A 13 -14.35 -0.32 7.53
N VAL A 14 -13.58 0.75 7.33
CA VAL A 14 -13.97 1.88 6.46
C VAL A 14 -13.11 2.00 5.21
N GLY A 15 -11.93 1.39 5.17
CA GLY A 15 -10.95 1.56 4.10
C GLY A 15 -11.48 1.20 2.71
N GLY A 16 -12.27 0.15 2.57
CA GLY A 16 -12.91 -0.20 1.29
C GLY A 16 -13.83 0.88 0.71
N LYS A 17 -14.35 1.79 1.55
CA LYS A 17 -15.20 2.92 1.11
C LYS A 17 -14.39 4.13 0.67
N ILE A 18 -13.11 4.24 1.06
CA ILE A 18 -12.28 5.43 0.88
C ILE A 18 -10.99 5.19 0.08
N ILE A 19 -10.64 3.93 -0.19
CA ILE A 19 -9.48 3.58 -1.01
C ILE A 19 -9.50 4.32 -2.34
N ASN A 20 -8.37 4.94 -2.68
CA ASN A 20 -8.16 5.70 -3.90
C ASN A 20 -9.21 6.80 -4.16
N LYS A 21 -9.83 7.34 -3.11
CA LYS A 21 -10.75 8.49 -3.20
C LYS A 21 -10.06 9.76 -2.73
N LYS A 22 -10.28 10.85 -3.46
CA LYS A 22 -9.79 12.17 -3.08
C LYS A 22 -10.59 12.75 -1.90
N THR A 23 -10.13 12.48 -0.68
CA THR A 23 -10.67 13.05 0.57
C THR A 23 -9.78 14.21 1.06
N LYS A 24 -10.03 14.74 2.25
CA LYS A 24 -9.26 15.89 2.78
C LYS A 24 -7.81 15.52 3.14
N ASP A 25 -7.58 14.28 3.54
CA ASP A 25 -6.32 13.85 4.18
C ASP A 25 -5.53 12.88 3.27
N VAL A 26 -5.76 12.93 1.96
CA VAL A 26 -5.00 12.14 0.99
C VAL A 26 -3.82 12.90 0.41
N ILE A 27 -2.83 12.14 0.00
CA ILE A 27 -1.71 12.57 -0.82
C ILE A 27 -1.74 11.83 -2.16
N LEU A 28 -1.11 12.42 -3.17
CA LEU A 28 -0.87 11.76 -4.45
C LEU A 28 0.43 10.97 -4.36
N LEU A 29 0.34 9.65 -4.41
CA LEU A 29 1.46 8.74 -4.46
C LEU A 29 1.65 8.26 -5.89
N ARG A 30 2.80 8.54 -6.49
CA ARG A 30 3.24 7.92 -7.74
C ARG A 30 4.00 6.64 -7.41
N VAL A 31 3.62 5.55 -8.05
CA VAL A 31 4.24 4.24 -7.89
C VAL A 31 4.87 3.87 -9.20
N CYS A 32 6.19 3.69 -9.20
CA CYS A 32 6.98 3.35 -10.38
C CYS A 32 7.39 1.88 -10.33
N GLU A 33 7.43 1.21 -11.46
CA GLU A 33 7.95 -0.16 -11.52
C GLU A 33 9.48 -0.15 -11.60
N ILE A 34 10.14 -0.99 -10.79
CA ILE A 34 11.60 -1.07 -10.79
C ILE A 34 12.11 -1.50 -12.18
N GLY A 35 13.06 -0.74 -12.71
CA GLY A 35 13.76 -1.08 -13.94
C GLY A 35 13.03 -0.69 -15.23
N ASN A 36 11.93 0.07 -15.15
CA ASN A 36 11.31 0.70 -16.32
C ASN A 36 10.66 2.05 -15.97
N ASP A 37 10.13 2.75 -16.98
CA ASP A 37 9.52 4.09 -16.83
C ASP A 37 8.00 4.05 -16.59
N ASN A 38 7.42 2.86 -16.33
CA ASN A 38 5.99 2.73 -16.07
C ASN A 38 5.66 3.21 -14.65
N PHE A 39 4.60 3.99 -14.54
CA PHE A 39 4.09 4.42 -13.26
C PHE A 39 2.56 4.51 -13.24
N GLN A 40 2.00 4.47 -12.03
CA GLN A 40 0.60 4.75 -11.79
C GLN A 40 0.46 5.64 -10.55
N GLU A 41 -0.54 6.52 -10.54
CA GLU A 41 -0.81 7.43 -9.43
C GLU A 41 -2.01 6.98 -8.60
N PHE A 42 -1.91 7.12 -7.28
CA PHE A 42 -2.91 6.70 -6.32
C PHE A 42 -3.16 7.79 -5.27
N TRP A 43 -4.43 8.06 -4.97
CA TRP A 43 -4.80 8.88 -3.82
C TRP A 43 -4.75 8.01 -2.56
N VAL A 44 -3.77 8.27 -1.69
CA VAL A 44 -3.55 7.44 -0.50
C VAL A 44 -3.63 8.25 0.79
N HIS A 45 -4.07 7.60 1.86
CA HIS A 45 -4.07 8.11 3.22
C HIS A 45 -2.80 7.55 3.90
N PRO A 46 -1.79 8.38 4.21
CA PRO A 46 -0.50 7.91 4.74
C PRO A 46 -0.64 6.96 5.93
N MET A 47 -1.56 7.26 6.83
CA MET A 47 -1.84 6.45 8.03
C MET A 47 -2.14 4.97 7.72
N TYR A 48 -2.88 4.67 6.64
CA TYR A 48 -3.17 3.27 6.27
C TYR A 48 -1.89 2.52 5.90
N LEU A 49 -1.00 3.18 5.20
CA LEU A 49 0.21 2.59 4.65
C LEU A 49 1.30 2.51 5.72
N SER A 50 1.60 3.61 6.42
CA SER A 50 2.67 3.69 7.44
C SER A 50 2.47 2.72 8.61
N LEU A 51 1.24 2.43 9.01
CA LEU A 51 0.98 1.48 10.11
C LEU A 51 1.19 0.03 9.71
N GLN A 52 1.26 -0.26 8.42
CA GLN A 52 1.29 -1.64 7.94
C GLN A 52 2.53 -1.93 7.11
N SER A 53 3.39 -0.94 6.85
CA SER A 53 4.59 -1.07 6.03
C SER A 53 5.67 -0.13 6.53
N PHE A 54 6.85 -0.68 6.77
CA PHE A 54 8.00 0.11 7.22
C PHE A 54 8.50 1.06 6.11
N GLN A 55 8.49 0.63 4.84
CA GLN A 55 8.88 1.51 3.73
C GLN A 55 7.95 2.71 3.60
N PHE A 56 6.63 2.52 3.78
CA PHE A 56 5.70 3.63 3.77
C PHE A 56 5.79 4.51 5.02
N PHE A 57 6.10 3.93 6.19
CA PHE A 57 6.41 4.73 7.37
C PHE A 57 7.58 5.67 7.07
N LYS A 58 8.69 5.13 6.57
CA LYS A 58 9.87 5.90 6.18
C LYS A 58 9.54 6.97 5.14
N LEU A 59 8.82 6.60 4.07
CA LEU A 59 8.45 7.50 2.98
C LEU A 59 7.67 8.74 3.47
N PHE A 60 6.74 8.54 4.40
CA PHE A 60 5.86 9.61 4.90
C PHE A 60 6.37 10.31 6.17
N ASP A 61 7.29 9.73 6.92
CA ASP A 61 7.89 10.32 8.13
C ASP A 61 9.12 11.18 7.80
N GLU A 62 9.93 10.79 6.80
CA GLU A 62 11.19 11.47 6.43
C GLU A 62 11.00 12.85 5.74
N GLY A 63 9.81 13.47 5.82
CA GLY A 63 9.62 14.83 5.33
C GLY A 63 9.74 15.00 3.81
N ASN A 64 9.61 13.91 3.03
CA ASN A 64 9.57 13.93 1.56
C ASN A 64 8.38 14.72 0.96
N TYR A 65 7.57 15.38 1.80
CA TYR A 65 6.64 16.44 1.41
C TYR A 65 7.33 17.65 0.74
N ASN A 66 8.66 17.73 0.79
CA ASN A 66 9.47 18.82 0.22
C ASN A 66 9.95 18.60 -1.22
N ASN A 67 9.53 17.54 -1.92
CA ASN A 67 9.74 17.46 -3.36
C ASN A 67 9.02 18.64 -4.02
N GLU A 68 9.76 19.39 -4.83
CA GLU A 68 9.43 20.73 -5.34
C GLU A 68 8.09 20.81 -6.12
N ASN A 69 7.49 19.66 -6.44
CA ASN A 69 6.24 19.48 -7.16
C ASN A 69 5.09 18.87 -6.33
N GLY A 70 5.31 18.54 -5.05
CA GLY A 70 4.29 17.98 -4.14
C GLY A 70 3.84 16.54 -4.44
N ILE A 71 4.55 15.84 -5.34
CA ILE A 71 4.31 14.43 -5.69
C ILE A 71 5.29 13.55 -4.90
N ILE A 72 4.75 12.59 -4.15
CA ILE A 72 5.53 11.59 -3.43
C ILE A 72 5.66 10.36 -4.33
N GLU A 73 6.87 9.84 -4.47
CA GLU A 73 7.17 8.71 -5.37
C GLU A 73 7.73 7.53 -4.57
N ILE A 74 7.41 6.31 -5.03
CA ILE A 74 8.00 5.06 -4.52
C ILE A 74 8.17 4.08 -5.69
N GLU A 75 9.25 3.32 -5.66
CA GLU A 75 9.45 2.20 -6.58
C GLU A 75 8.89 0.90 -6.00
N VAL A 76 8.36 0.01 -6.85
CA VAL A 76 7.89 -1.32 -6.46
C VAL A 76 8.34 -2.38 -7.47
N PRO A 77 8.57 -3.63 -7.04
CA PRO A 77 8.91 -4.74 -7.94
C PRO A 77 7.89 -5.01 -9.04
N SER A 78 6.59 -4.87 -8.75
CA SER A 78 5.52 -5.10 -9.72
C SER A 78 4.43 -4.05 -9.61
N LEU A 79 4.29 -3.23 -10.65
CA LEU A 79 3.24 -2.21 -10.69
C LEU A 79 1.86 -2.84 -10.88
N GLU A 80 1.78 -3.94 -11.63
CA GLU A 80 0.54 -4.68 -11.90
C GLU A 80 -0.13 -5.18 -10.62
N THR A 81 0.64 -5.69 -9.66
CA THR A 81 0.09 -6.25 -8.41
C THR A 81 -0.05 -5.21 -7.30
N PHE A 82 0.54 -4.02 -7.44
CA PHE A 82 0.46 -2.97 -6.43
C PHE A 82 -0.99 -2.57 -6.04
N PRO A 83 -1.96 -2.44 -6.96
CA PRO A 83 -3.36 -2.18 -6.60
C PRO A 83 -3.97 -3.21 -5.64
N LEU A 84 -3.53 -4.47 -5.71
CA LEU A 84 -3.97 -5.53 -4.80
C LEU A 84 -3.37 -5.36 -3.42
N ILE A 85 -2.09 -4.98 -3.35
CA ILE A 85 -1.41 -4.62 -2.10
C ILE A 85 -2.10 -3.42 -1.46
N LEU A 86 -2.38 -2.36 -2.23
CA LEU A 86 -3.10 -1.19 -1.74
C LEU A 86 -4.50 -1.57 -1.23
N TYR A 87 -5.22 -2.43 -1.96
CA TYR A 87 -6.51 -2.96 -1.50
C TYR A 87 -6.40 -3.68 -0.17
N TRP A 88 -5.39 -4.52 0.00
CA TRP A 88 -5.17 -5.27 1.22
C TRP A 88 -4.88 -4.36 2.40
N LEU A 89 -3.97 -3.40 2.26
CA LEU A 89 -3.66 -2.40 3.30
C LEU A 89 -4.90 -1.63 3.73
N TYR A 90 -5.84 -1.35 2.83
CA TYR A 90 -7.08 -0.64 3.17
C TYR A 90 -8.14 -1.52 3.81
N THR A 91 -8.22 -2.79 3.47
CA THR A 91 -9.39 -3.62 3.80
C THR A 91 -9.09 -4.75 4.76
N GLY A 92 -7.82 -5.11 4.94
CA GLY A 92 -7.42 -6.31 5.68
C GLY A 92 -7.86 -7.61 5.01
N ASN A 93 -8.44 -7.56 3.81
CA ASN A 93 -9.02 -8.73 3.15
C ASN A 93 -7.94 -9.56 2.44
N GLN A 94 -7.27 -10.40 3.22
CA GLN A 94 -6.23 -11.30 2.76
C GLN A 94 -6.80 -12.40 1.84
N ASP A 95 -8.02 -12.88 2.08
CA ASP A 95 -8.64 -13.93 1.26
C ASP A 95 -8.71 -13.54 -0.21
N LYS A 96 -9.09 -12.29 -0.49
CA LYS A 96 -9.13 -11.78 -1.88
C LYS A 96 -7.75 -11.72 -2.53
N VAL A 97 -6.71 -11.38 -1.77
CA VAL A 97 -5.33 -11.37 -2.28
C VAL A 97 -4.90 -12.80 -2.63
N LEU A 98 -5.18 -13.75 -1.74
CA LEU A 98 -4.87 -15.17 -1.93
C LEU A 98 -5.64 -15.78 -3.10
N GLU A 99 -6.91 -15.43 -3.29
CA GLU A 99 -7.71 -15.89 -4.44
C GLU A 99 -7.10 -15.42 -5.75
N ILE A 100 -6.68 -14.16 -5.85
CA ILE A 100 -6.09 -13.60 -7.07
C ILE A 100 -4.69 -14.18 -7.32
N GLY A 101 -3.87 -14.31 -6.28
CA GLY A 101 -2.55 -14.95 -6.40
C GLY A 101 -2.61 -16.41 -6.86
N LYS A 102 -3.72 -17.12 -6.64
CA LYS A 102 -3.91 -18.50 -7.14
C LYS A 102 -4.25 -18.58 -8.62
N LEU A 103 -4.65 -17.48 -9.26
CA LEU A 103 -5.06 -17.48 -10.67
C LEU A 103 -3.86 -17.62 -11.61
N ASP A 104 -2.71 -17.06 -11.22
CA ASP A 104 -1.53 -16.93 -12.06
C ASP A 104 -0.25 -16.83 -11.20
N GLU A 105 0.79 -17.57 -11.59
CA GLU A 105 2.06 -17.63 -10.86
C GLU A 105 2.82 -16.29 -10.90
N THR A 106 2.76 -15.56 -12.02
CA THR A 106 3.36 -14.23 -12.16
C THR A 106 2.69 -13.23 -11.23
N LEU A 107 1.35 -13.27 -11.10
CA LEU A 107 0.63 -12.45 -10.12
C LEU A 107 1.02 -12.82 -8.69
N CYS A 108 1.13 -14.11 -8.38
CA CYS A 108 1.58 -14.57 -7.06
C CYS A 108 2.97 -14.02 -6.72
N ASN A 109 3.93 -14.17 -7.63
CA ASN A 109 5.30 -13.69 -7.43
C ASN A 109 5.34 -12.17 -7.27
N GLY A 110 4.65 -11.42 -8.13
CA GLY A 110 4.59 -9.96 -8.03
C GLY A 110 3.94 -9.48 -6.72
N ILE A 111 2.93 -10.20 -6.19
CA ILE A 111 2.35 -9.90 -4.87
C ILE A 111 3.40 -10.12 -3.78
N MET A 112 4.07 -11.28 -3.77
CA MET A 112 5.07 -11.63 -2.76
C MET A 112 6.26 -10.68 -2.78
N ASP A 113 6.78 -10.34 -3.96
CA ASP A 113 7.90 -9.41 -4.12
C ASP A 113 7.53 -8.02 -3.60
N ASN A 114 6.33 -7.52 -3.90
CA ASN A 114 5.86 -6.26 -3.34
C ASN A 114 5.71 -6.30 -1.82
N ILE A 115 5.19 -7.40 -1.25
CA ILE A 115 5.05 -7.56 0.20
C ILE A 115 6.41 -7.50 0.90
N LEU A 116 7.40 -8.21 0.36
CA LEU A 116 8.76 -8.23 0.89
C LEU A 116 9.44 -6.87 0.73
N TYR A 117 9.36 -6.27 -0.47
CA TYR A 117 10.01 -5.01 -0.77
C TYR A 117 9.45 -3.86 0.07
N LEU A 118 8.11 -3.77 0.17
CA LEU A 118 7.43 -2.76 0.97
C LEU A 118 7.49 -3.04 2.48
N ASP A 119 8.05 -4.18 2.90
CA ASP A 119 8.18 -4.59 4.29
C ASP A 119 6.81 -4.53 5.01
N ILE A 120 5.83 -5.25 4.44
CA ILE A 120 4.45 -5.25 4.93
C ILE A 120 4.32 -6.21 6.11
N ASN A 121 3.74 -5.71 7.20
CA ASN A 121 3.41 -6.50 8.38
C ASN A 121 2.30 -7.51 8.05
N ILE A 122 2.69 -8.76 7.83
CA ILE A 122 1.74 -9.87 7.69
C ILE A 122 1.28 -10.27 9.10
N PRO A 123 -0.03 -10.27 9.40
CA PRO A 123 -0.52 -10.83 10.66
C PRO A 123 -0.03 -12.27 10.81
N THR A 124 0.63 -12.58 11.92
CA THR A 124 0.99 -13.96 12.24
C THR A 124 -0.27 -14.69 12.71
N PHE A 125 -0.52 -15.87 12.12
CA PHE A 125 -1.65 -16.74 12.45
C PHE A 125 -1.48 -17.42 13.80
#